data_AF-A0A1E4PU52-F1
#
_entry.id   AF-A0A1E4PU52-F1
#
_cell.length_a   1.000
_cell.length_b   1.000
_cell.length_c   1.000
_cell.angle_alpha   90.00
_cell.angle_beta   90.00
_cell.angle_gamma   90.00
#
_symmetry.space_group_name_H-M   'P 1'
#
loop_
_entity.id
_entity.type
_entity.pdbx_description
1 polymer ?
#
loop_
_entity_poly.entity_id
_entity_poly.type
_entity_poly.pdbx_seq_one_letter_code
_entity_poly.pdbx_strand_id
1 'polypeptide(L)'
;MTPAHRLLLTLAAACLAAAPFHLHANKAAVTSPRIEVSFAAAAHAQPVTGRVYVAVSRDGAKPPIEQTDITGVPLFGHDVTGLKPGQIAAIDVNDYGAPLASLRDLPAGDYWMQPFVNVYTEFKRADGHTLWMHMDQWEGQDWKHSPGNLYGKPVKVHYDPTAATPIRLVADQVIAPIPFPKDSEYVRRFRIQSKLLTKFWGHPIYLGATVLLPKGYAERTNVRYPVVYDQGHFSTDAPFGFERKDSKMRAFWLDDAKKPRVIVVTLQHPSPFYDDSYAVNSPNEGPFDDAIHQELYPEIARRFRTIEQPWARILTGGSTGGWIAVAQQLFHPKFYGGSFAMCPDSLDFRHHQVVNIYDDANAYTVDKGWVKVERVDTRQPDGNVDAMMKDENHYELAVGDHSRSGGQWDIWEAAWGPIGADGYPQRIWDKRTGAIDHAVAEYWKQHFDLRYMLEKNWATLGPLVTDKLHIY
;
A
#
# COMPACT_ATOMS: atom_id res chain seq x y z
N MET A 1 -0.21 -73.17 -62.12
CA MET A 1 -1.39 -74.05 -62.08
C MET A 1 -2.62 -73.25 -62.51
N THR A 2 -3.58 -73.89 -63.16
CA THR A 2 -4.84 -73.35 -63.71
C THR A 2 -6.02 -73.64 -62.75
N PRO A 3 -7.28 -73.20 -63.01
CA PRO A 3 -7.78 -72.20 -63.98
C PRO A 3 -8.32 -70.96 -63.19
N ALA A 4 -9.43 -70.23 -63.42
CA ALA A 4 -10.48 -70.20 -64.46
C ALA A 4 -11.25 -68.85 -64.47
N HIS A 5 -11.57 -68.32 -65.67
CA HIS A 5 -12.90 -67.73 -66.06
C HIS A 5 -13.43 -66.47 -65.29
N ARG A 6 -14.36 -65.63 -65.80
CA ARG A 6 -14.93 -65.36 -67.15
C ARG A 6 -15.49 -63.91 -67.17
N LEU A 7 -15.94 -63.46 -68.34
CA LEU A 7 -16.67 -62.20 -68.62
C LEU A 7 -17.72 -61.79 -67.56
N LEU A 8 -17.93 -60.47 -67.41
CA LEU A 8 -19.20 -59.87 -67.01
C LEU A 8 -19.39 -58.49 -67.65
N LEU A 9 -20.65 -58.08 -67.86
CA LEU A 9 -21.06 -56.85 -68.54
C LEU A 9 -21.42 -55.73 -67.54
N THR A 10 -21.30 -54.49 -68.01
CA THR A 10 -22.09 -53.28 -67.67
C THR A 10 -22.70 -53.14 -66.27
N LEU A 11 -22.43 -52.00 -65.61
CA LEU A 11 -23.48 -51.01 -65.34
C LEU A 11 -22.85 -49.62 -65.10
N ALA A 12 -23.54 -48.55 -65.50
CA ALA A 12 -23.17 -47.18 -65.14
C ALA A 12 -24.06 -46.70 -63.98
N ALA A 13 -23.46 -46.28 -62.87
CA ALA A 13 -24.17 -45.81 -61.69
C ALA A 13 -23.99 -44.28 -61.52
N ALA A 14 -25.10 -43.54 -61.49
CA ALA A 14 -25.09 -42.13 -61.18
C ALA A 14 -25.09 -41.91 -59.66
N CYS A 15 -24.00 -41.37 -59.11
CA CYS A 15 -23.89 -41.10 -57.68
C CYS A 15 -24.59 -39.78 -57.32
N LEU A 16 -25.73 -39.86 -56.63
CA LEU A 16 -26.26 -38.70 -55.90
C LEU A 16 -25.38 -38.44 -54.67
N ALA A 17 -24.78 -37.25 -54.58
CA ALA A 17 -24.05 -36.81 -53.41
C ALA A 17 -25.02 -36.33 -52.32
N ALA A 18 -25.26 -37.15 -51.30
CA ALA A 18 -25.98 -36.73 -50.10
C ALA A 18 -25.06 -35.89 -49.21
N ALA A 19 -25.30 -34.57 -49.15
CA ALA A 19 -24.57 -33.69 -48.24
C ALA A 19 -25.00 -33.94 -46.79
N PRO A 20 -24.07 -34.20 -45.85
CA PRO A 20 -24.41 -34.33 -44.44
C PRO A 20 -24.82 -32.98 -43.86
N PHE A 21 -26.05 -32.89 -43.34
CA PHE A 21 -26.46 -31.77 -42.49
C PHE A 21 -25.69 -31.82 -41.17
N HIS A 22 -24.52 -31.19 -41.13
CA HIS A 22 -23.81 -30.90 -39.89
C HIS A 22 -24.65 -29.89 -39.08
N LEU A 23 -25.50 -30.42 -38.19
CA LEU A 23 -26.03 -29.64 -37.08
C LEU A 23 -24.85 -29.04 -36.33
N HIS A 24 -24.61 -27.75 -36.56
CA HIS A 24 -23.75 -26.97 -35.70
C HIS A 24 -24.49 -26.84 -34.38
N ALA A 25 -24.19 -27.76 -33.46
CA ALA A 25 -24.57 -27.65 -32.06
C ALA A 25 -23.92 -26.37 -31.53
N ASN A 26 -24.70 -25.29 -31.58
CA ASN A 26 -24.27 -23.97 -31.14
C ASN A 26 -23.99 -24.11 -29.64
N LYS A 27 -22.73 -24.25 -29.25
CA LYS A 27 -22.34 -24.17 -27.85
C LYS A 27 -22.82 -22.82 -27.37
N ALA A 28 -23.84 -22.80 -26.51
CA ALA A 28 -24.27 -21.58 -25.85
C ALA A 28 -23.02 -20.95 -25.24
N ALA A 29 -22.72 -19.70 -25.62
CA ALA A 29 -21.59 -18.99 -25.04
C ALA A 29 -21.82 -18.95 -23.53
N VAL A 30 -20.85 -19.44 -22.75
CA VAL A 30 -21.00 -19.55 -21.29
C VAL A 30 -21.07 -18.14 -20.73
N THR A 31 -22.29 -17.70 -20.43
CA THR A 31 -22.57 -16.39 -19.86
C THR A 31 -21.79 -16.29 -18.56
N SER A 32 -20.84 -15.37 -18.54
CA SER A 32 -19.98 -15.10 -17.39
C SER A 32 -20.32 -13.70 -16.90
N PRO A 33 -20.46 -13.50 -15.60
CA PRO A 33 -20.89 -12.23 -15.06
C PRO A 33 -19.87 -11.14 -15.36
N ARG A 34 -20.37 -9.94 -15.64
CA ARG A 34 -19.57 -8.79 -16.03
C ARG A 34 -20.20 -7.50 -15.52
N ILE A 35 -19.37 -6.64 -14.97
CA ILE A 35 -19.74 -5.28 -14.59
C ILE A 35 -19.01 -4.32 -15.54
N GLU A 36 -19.77 -3.49 -16.24
CA GLU A 36 -19.29 -2.46 -17.15
C GLU A 36 -19.21 -1.13 -16.41
N VAL A 37 -17.99 -0.62 -16.21
CA VAL A 37 -17.74 0.67 -15.55
C VAL A 37 -17.22 1.67 -16.57
N SER A 38 -17.64 2.93 -16.45
CA SER A 38 -17.08 4.06 -17.21
C SER A 38 -17.00 5.29 -16.31
N PHE A 39 -16.33 6.37 -16.75
CA PHE A 39 -16.34 7.65 -16.05
C PHE A 39 -16.86 8.78 -16.93
N ALA A 40 -17.46 9.80 -16.32
CA ALA A 40 -18.08 10.92 -17.02
C ALA A 40 -17.06 11.99 -17.42
N ALA A 41 -17.20 12.53 -18.64
CA ALA A 41 -16.37 13.64 -19.13
C ALA A 41 -16.47 14.92 -18.28
N ALA A 42 -17.53 15.05 -17.47
CA ALA A 42 -17.72 16.14 -16.52
C ALA A 42 -16.94 15.97 -15.20
N ALA A 43 -16.56 14.73 -14.84
CA ALA A 43 -15.69 14.44 -13.70
C ALA A 43 -14.21 14.53 -14.10
N HIS A 44 -13.86 13.95 -15.26
CA HIS A 44 -12.53 14.06 -15.84
C HIS A 44 -12.61 14.09 -17.38
N ALA A 45 -11.98 15.08 -18.01
CA ALA A 45 -12.11 15.32 -19.45
C ALA A 45 -11.07 14.58 -20.31
N GLN A 46 -9.99 14.08 -19.70
CA GLN A 46 -8.89 13.40 -20.40
C GLN A 46 -8.95 11.87 -20.18
N PRO A 47 -8.24 11.07 -21.00
CA PRO A 47 -8.08 9.64 -20.73
C PRO A 47 -7.30 9.42 -19.43
N VAL A 48 -7.58 8.32 -18.73
CA VAL A 48 -6.89 7.92 -17.49
C VAL A 48 -6.19 6.57 -17.66
N THR A 49 -5.00 6.45 -17.10
CA THR A 49 -4.40 5.17 -16.72
C THR A 49 -4.60 5.04 -15.21
N GLY A 50 -4.89 3.85 -14.71
CA GLY A 50 -5.45 3.70 -13.37
C GLY A 50 -5.90 2.29 -13.06
N ARG A 51 -6.63 2.14 -11.97
CA ARG A 51 -7.35 0.92 -11.61
C ARG A 51 -8.82 1.25 -11.34
N VAL A 52 -9.68 0.52 -12.04
CA VAL A 52 -11.13 0.62 -11.93
C VAL A 52 -11.60 -0.41 -10.91
N TYR A 53 -12.45 -0.02 -9.98
CA TYR A 53 -13.01 -0.92 -8.99
C TYR A 53 -14.54 -0.92 -8.97
N VAL A 54 -15.10 -2.00 -8.43
CA VAL A 54 -16.47 -2.04 -7.91
C VAL A 54 -16.45 -2.64 -6.51
N ALA A 55 -16.94 -1.87 -5.54
CA ALA A 55 -17.27 -2.36 -4.20
C ALA A 55 -18.74 -2.76 -4.12
N VAL A 56 -19.03 -3.89 -3.45
CA VAL A 56 -20.35 -4.54 -3.43
C VAL A 56 -20.80 -4.81 -1.99
N SER A 57 -21.79 -4.08 -1.48
CA SER A 57 -22.35 -4.32 -0.13
C SER A 57 -23.81 -4.77 -0.15
N ARG A 58 -24.25 -5.40 0.95
CA ARG A 58 -25.66 -5.64 1.27
C ARG A 58 -26.30 -4.47 2.04
N ASP A 59 -25.49 -3.58 2.62
CA ASP A 59 -25.93 -2.38 3.34
C ASP A 59 -25.63 -1.10 2.53
N GLY A 60 -26.60 -0.18 2.55
CA GLY A 60 -26.53 1.14 1.91
C GLY A 60 -26.39 2.30 2.90
N ALA A 61 -26.26 2.05 4.21
CA ALA A 61 -26.08 3.10 5.22
C ALA A 61 -24.74 3.85 5.11
N LYS A 62 -23.74 3.25 4.46
CA LYS A 62 -22.46 3.85 4.06
C LYS A 62 -22.19 3.57 2.57
N PRO A 63 -21.37 4.37 1.86
CA PRO A 63 -20.89 4.00 0.53
C PRO A 63 -20.11 2.67 0.60
N PRO A 64 -20.35 1.69 -0.29
CA PRO A 64 -19.62 0.42 -0.29
C PRO A 64 -18.09 0.51 -0.29
N ILE A 65 -17.47 1.52 -0.91
CA ILE A 65 -16.01 1.73 -0.86
C ILE A 65 -15.51 1.92 0.59
N GLU A 66 -16.26 2.68 1.40
CA GLU A 66 -16.04 2.89 2.84
C GLU A 66 -16.39 1.68 3.73
N GLN A 67 -16.74 0.56 3.10
CA GLN A 67 -16.96 -0.73 3.75
C GLN A 67 -15.93 -1.79 3.30
N THR A 68 -14.97 -1.41 2.44
CA THR A 68 -13.90 -2.31 1.96
C THR A 68 -12.70 -2.26 2.92
N ASP A 69 -12.26 -3.45 3.34
CA ASP A 69 -11.23 -3.68 4.35
C ASP A 69 -10.80 -5.16 4.28
N ILE A 70 -9.81 -5.59 5.06
CA ILE A 70 -9.29 -6.97 5.16
C ILE A 70 -10.42 -8.01 5.27
N THR A 71 -11.39 -7.75 6.16
CA THR A 71 -12.60 -8.57 6.37
C THR A 71 -13.88 -7.85 5.95
N GLY A 72 -13.74 -6.81 5.12
CA GLY A 72 -14.81 -5.94 4.66
C GLY A 72 -15.65 -6.53 3.52
N VAL A 73 -16.40 -5.65 2.85
CA VAL A 73 -17.26 -6.04 1.72
C VAL A 73 -16.45 -6.29 0.44
N PRO A 74 -16.93 -7.16 -0.47
CA PRO A 74 -16.23 -7.46 -1.72
C PRO A 74 -15.83 -6.24 -2.54
N LEU A 75 -14.53 -6.15 -2.81
CA LEU A 75 -13.88 -5.22 -3.73
C LEU A 75 -13.29 -6.02 -4.90
N PHE A 76 -13.67 -5.68 -6.13
CA PHE A 76 -13.08 -6.22 -7.36
C PHE A 76 -12.35 -5.11 -8.11
N GLY A 77 -11.19 -5.40 -8.73
CA GLY A 77 -10.36 -4.40 -9.40
C GLY A 77 -9.75 -4.85 -10.73
N HIS A 78 -9.73 -3.94 -11.71
CA HIS A 78 -9.24 -4.13 -13.08
C HIS A 78 -8.39 -2.93 -13.52
N ASP A 79 -7.17 -3.18 -14.01
CA ASP A 79 -6.25 -2.13 -14.46
C ASP A 79 -6.59 -1.61 -15.85
N VAL A 80 -6.48 -0.30 -16.04
CA VAL A 80 -6.81 0.36 -17.30
C VAL A 80 -5.70 1.28 -17.76
N THR A 81 -5.45 1.32 -19.07
CA THR A 81 -4.47 2.21 -19.70
C THR A 81 -5.17 3.10 -20.73
N GLY A 82 -5.08 4.42 -20.56
CA GLY A 82 -5.68 5.40 -21.47
C GLY A 82 -7.20 5.27 -21.67
N LEU A 83 -7.94 4.81 -20.65
CA LEU A 83 -9.40 4.71 -20.66
C LEU A 83 -10.00 6.09 -20.90
N LYS A 84 -10.79 6.27 -21.96
CA LYS A 84 -11.39 7.56 -22.32
C LYS A 84 -12.69 7.82 -21.53
N PRO A 85 -13.12 9.08 -21.35
CA PRO A 85 -14.42 9.37 -20.79
C PRO A 85 -15.54 8.68 -21.59
N GLY A 86 -16.47 8.01 -20.90
CA GLY A 86 -17.53 7.20 -21.51
C GLY A 86 -17.07 5.88 -22.15
N GLN A 87 -15.78 5.55 -22.15
CA GLN A 87 -15.29 4.22 -22.53
C GLN A 87 -15.58 3.21 -21.42
N ILE A 88 -15.95 1.99 -21.81
CA ILE A 88 -16.24 0.89 -20.89
C ILE A 88 -14.92 0.17 -20.53
N ALA A 89 -14.62 0.14 -19.23
CA ALA A 89 -13.81 -0.90 -18.61
C ALA A 89 -14.73 -2.07 -18.20
N ALA A 90 -14.21 -3.29 -18.21
CA ALA A 90 -14.96 -4.48 -17.85
C ALA A 90 -14.28 -5.15 -16.66
N ILE A 91 -15.04 -5.36 -15.57
CA ILE A 91 -14.66 -6.33 -14.54
C ILE A 91 -15.44 -7.60 -14.85
N ASP A 92 -14.75 -8.71 -15.09
CA ASP A 92 -15.34 -10.03 -15.30
C ASP A 92 -14.79 -11.11 -14.33
N VAL A 93 -14.82 -12.36 -14.75
CA VAL A 93 -14.47 -13.53 -13.94
C VAL A 93 -12.96 -13.77 -13.82
N ASN A 94 -12.17 -13.13 -14.68
CA ASN A 94 -10.71 -13.21 -14.68
C ASN A 94 -10.08 -12.15 -13.77
N ASP A 95 -10.82 -11.07 -13.49
CA ASP A 95 -10.41 -10.02 -12.58
C ASP A 95 -10.51 -10.47 -11.13
N TYR A 96 -9.55 -10.01 -10.32
CA TYR A 96 -9.43 -10.45 -8.94
C TYR A 96 -10.20 -9.54 -7.97
N GLY A 97 -10.70 -10.14 -6.90
CA GLY A 97 -11.29 -9.44 -5.77
C GLY A 97 -10.99 -10.09 -4.44
N ALA A 98 -11.39 -9.39 -3.37
CA ALA A 98 -11.30 -9.85 -2.00
C ALA A 98 -12.53 -9.37 -1.21
N PRO A 99 -13.07 -10.16 -0.26
CA PRO A 99 -12.66 -11.53 0.08
C PRO A 99 -13.14 -12.60 -0.92
N LEU A 100 -13.83 -12.20 -2.00
CA LEU A 100 -14.29 -13.11 -3.06
C LEU A 100 -13.37 -13.02 -4.28
N ALA A 101 -12.70 -14.14 -4.62
CA ALA A 101 -11.64 -14.19 -5.61
C ALA A 101 -12.09 -13.88 -7.06
N SER A 102 -13.35 -14.18 -7.40
CA SER A 102 -13.95 -13.92 -8.71
C SER A 102 -15.41 -13.45 -8.56
N LEU A 103 -15.93 -12.70 -9.54
CA LEU A 103 -17.36 -12.35 -9.59
C LEU A 103 -18.28 -13.60 -9.58
N ARG A 104 -17.80 -14.77 -10.02
CA ARG A 104 -18.56 -16.04 -9.92
C ARG A 104 -18.88 -16.47 -8.49
N ASP A 105 -18.08 -16.03 -7.52
CA ASP A 105 -18.22 -16.44 -6.12
C ASP A 105 -19.23 -15.56 -5.35
N LEU A 106 -19.66 -14.45 -5.95
CA LEU A 106 -20.70 -13.57 -5.41
C LEU A 106 -22.08 -14.25 -5.57
N PRO A 107 -22.82 -14.54 -4.48
CA PRO A 107 -24.13 -15.18 -4.59
C PRO A 107 -25.16 -14.25 -5.25
N ALA A 108 -26.11 -14.81 -6.00
CA ALA A 108 -27.23 -14.05 -6.56
C ALA A 108 -28.03 -13.31 -5.47
N GLY A 109 -28.50 -12.10 -5.76
CA GLY A 109 -29.25 -11.28 -4.81
C GLY A 109 -29.18 -9.77 -5.07
N ASP A 110 -29.81 -9.02 -4.18
CA ASP A 110 -29.82 -7.55 -4.19
C ASP A 110 -28.58 -6.99 -3.48
N TYR A 111 -27.87 -6.06 -4.14
CA TYR A 111 -26.66 -5.41 -3.60
C TYR A 111 -26.65 -3.91 -3.91
N TRP A 112 -25.92 -3.15 -3.10
CA TRP A 112 -25.44 -1.81 -3.43
C TRP A 112 -24.05 -1.93 -4.05
N MET A 113 -23.92 -1.51 -5.31
CA MET A 113 -22.63 -1.49 -6.03
C MET A 113 -22.16 -0.04 -6.24
N GLN A 114 -20.89 0.22 -6.01
CA GLN A 114 -20.28 1.54 -6.18
C GLN A 114 -19.05 1.45 -7.11
N PRO A 115 -19.02 2.19 -8.24
CA PRO A 115 -17.85 2.27 -9.09
C PRO A 115 -16.83 3.27 -8.52
N PHE A 116 -15.55 2.97 -8.69
CA PHE A 116 -14.43 3.85 -8.36
C PHE A 116 -13.33 3.74 -9.43
N VAL A 117 -12.53 4.78 -9.60
CA VAL A 117 -11.32 4.79 -10.44
C VAL A 117 -10.20 5.50 -9.67
N ASN A 118 -9.20 4.73 -9.27
CA ASN A 118 -7.94 5.27 -8.77
C ASN A 118 -7.06 5.63 -9.98
N VAL A 119 -6.60 6.87 -10.05
CA VAL A 119 -5.93 7.45 -11.23
C VAL A 119 -4.43 7.44 -10.98
N TYR A 120 -3.70 6.75 -11.85
CA TYR A 120 -2.26 6.55 -11.69
C TYR A 120 -1.44 7.63 -12.41
N THR A 121 -0.36 8.03 -11.75
CA THR A 121 0.68 8.92 -12.29
C THR A 121 1.78 8.11 -12.96
N GLU A 122 2.31 8.62 -14.07
CA GLU A 122 3.47 8.03 -14.76
C GLU A 122 4.77 8.50 -14.09
N PHE A 123 5.50 7.57 -13.50
CA PHE A 123 6.78 7.82 -12.83
C PHE A 123 7.94 7.34 -13.70
N LYS A 124 8.73 8.27 -14.24
CA LYS A 124 9.91 7.99 -15.06
C LYS A 124 11.16 8.01 -14.19
N ARG A 125 11.47 6.85 -13.60
CA ARG A 125 12.49 6.71 -12.56
C ARG A 125 13.91 6.89 -13.11
N ALA A 126 14.81 7.36 -12.25
CA ALA A 126 16.20 7.66 -12.59
C ALA A 126 17.07 6.43 -12.90
N ASP A 127 16.58 5.24 -12.58
CA ASP A 127 17.14 3.93 -12.95
C ASP A 127 16.76 3.49 -14.39
N GLY A 128 15.78 4.16 -15.01
CA GLY A 128 15.27 3.86 -16.34
C GLY A 128 13.92 3.14 -16.39
N HIS A 129 13.37 2.71 -15.25
CA HIS A 129 12.04 2.12 -15.19
C HIS A 129 10.93 3.17 -15.35
N THR A 130 9.76 2.76 -15.85
CA THR A 130 8.56 3.61 -15.93
C THR A 130 7.39 2.91 -15.27
N LEU A 131 6.93 3.45 -14.14
CA LEU A 131 5.86 2.86 -13.33
C LEU A 131 4.57 3.68 -13.45
N TRP A 132 3.45 3.04 -13.16
CA TRP A 132 2.15 3.68 -12.99
C TRP A 132 1.64 3.36 -11.60
N MET A 133 1.50 4.36 -10.74
CA MET A 133 1.14 4.17 -9.32
C MET A 133 0.24 5.30 -8.84
N HIS A 134 -0.43 5.13 -7.69
CA HIS A 134 -1.09 6.25 -7.04
C HIS A 134 -0.04 7.25 -6.55
N MET A 135 -0.33 8.54 -6.69
CA MET A 135 0.52 9.63 -6.23
C MET A 135 -0.22 10.36 -5.12
N ASP A 136 0.27 10.22 -3.89
CA ASP A 136 -0.21 10.98 -2.72
C ASP A 136 -0.41 12.47 -3.05
N GLN A 137 -1.62 12.97 -2.76
CA GLN A 137 -2.00 14.38 -2.87
C GLN A 137 -1.99 15.08 -1.50
N TRP A 138 -1.21 14.54 -0.54
CA TRP A 138 -1.13 14.92 0.86
C TRP A 138 -2.27 14.36 1.75
N GLU A 139 -2.76 13.17 1.45
CA GLU A 139 -3.71 12.38 2.25
C GLU A 139 -3.07 11.28 3.11
N GLY A 140 -1.89 10.78 2.73
CA GLY A 140 -1.27 9.57 3.28
C GLY A 140 -1.62 8.31 2.48
N GLN A 141 -1.51 8.36 1.15
CA GLN A 141 -1.83 7.24 0.23
C GLN A 141 -3.23 6.60 0.35
N ASP A 142 -4.16 7.20 1.10
CA ASP A 142 -5.57 6.78 1.13
C ASP A 142 -6.26 7.09 -0.20
N TRP A 143 -6.11 6.17 -1.16
CA TRP A 143 -6.69 6.26 -2.49
C TRP A 143 -8.22 6.39 -2.50
N LYS A 144 -8.92 5.99 -1.41
CA LYS A 144 -10.38 6.15 -1.26
C LYS A 144 -10.75 7.62 -1.06
N HIS A 145 -9.86 8.39 -0.44
CA HIS A 145 -10.01 9.81 -0.14
C HIS A 145 -9.09 10.75 -0.95
N SER A 146 -8.22 10.22 -1.81
CA SER A 146 -7.31 11.01 -2.63
C SER A 146 -8.04 11.96 -3.60
N PRO A 147 -7.76 13.27 -3.58
CA PRO A 147 -8.09 14.22 -4.64
C PRO A 147 -7.83 13.70 -6.06
N GLY A 148 -8.72 14.03 -7.00
CA GLY A 148 -8.57 13.65 -8.41
C GLY A 148 -9.05 12.24 -8.77
N ASN A 149 -9.14 11.32 -7.80
CA ASN A 149 -9.78 10.02 -8.03
C ASN A 149 -11.28 10.16 -8.30
N LEU A 150 -11.83 9.24 -9.09
CA LEU A 150 -13.19 9.32 -9.63
C LEU A 150 -14.08 8.29 -8.96
N TYR A 151 -15.33 8.65 -8.66
CA TYR A 151 -16.28 7.75 -8.03
C TYR A 151 -17.70 7.99 -8.54
N GLY A 152 -18.55 6.97 -8.42
CA GLY A 152 -19.99 7.10 -8.63
C GLY A 152 -20.75 6.95 -7.33
N LYS A 153 -22.02 7.35 -7.34
CA LYS A 153 -22.93 7.07 -6.22
C LYS A 153 -23.26 5.57 -6.15
N PRO A 154 -23.47 4.99 -4.95
CA PRO A 154 -23.90 3.60 -4.83
C PRO A 154 -25.27 3.38 -5.50
N VAL A 155 -25.36 2.36 -6.35
CA VAL A 155 -26.59 1.98 -7.06
C VAL A 155 -27.08 0.64 -6.52
N LYS A 156 -28.36 0.55 -6.15
CA LYS A 156 -28.97 -0.74 -5.81
C LYS A 156 -29.27 -1.52 -7.09
N VAL A 157 -28.75 -2.74 -7.19
CA VAL A 157 -28.84 -3.63 -8.35
C VAL A 157 -29.21 -5.04 -7.91
N HIS A 158 -29.82 -5.80 -8.82
CA HIS A 158 -29.95 -7.25 -8.67
C HIS A 158 -28.80 -7.92 -9.43
N TYR A 159 -28.06 -8.80 -8.76
CA TYR A 159 -26.96 -9.57 -9.33
C TYR A 159 -27.34 -11.05 -9.45
N ASP A 160 -26.95 -11.66 -10.57
CA ASP A 160 -27.07 -13.10 -10.83
C ASP A 160 -25.81 -13.52 -11.61
N PRO A 161 -24.96 -14.43 -11.08
CA PRO A 161 -23.73 -14.85 -11.74
C PRO A 161 -23.96 -15.70 -13.00
N THR A 162 -25.21 -16.02 -13.36
CA THR A 162 -25.58 -16.71 -14.61
C THR A 162 -26.08 -15.75 -15.70
N ALA A 163 -26.43 -14.51 -15.35
CA ALA A 163 -27.08 -13.57 -16.25
C ALA A 163 -26.18 -13.09 -17.40
N ALA A 164 -26.77 -12.95 -18.59
CA ALA A 164 -26.09 -12.46 -19.79
C ALA A 164 -25.95 -10.92 -19.85
N THR A 165 -26.75 -10.20 -19.06
CA THR A 165 -26.85 -8.74 -19.11
C THR A 165 -25.83 -8.11 -18.15
N PRO A 166 -24.86 -7.30 -18.62
CA PRO A 166 -23.91 -6.66 -17.74
C PRO A 166 -24.56 -5.57 -16.88
N ILE A 167 -24.13 -5.47 -15.62
CA ILE A 167 -24.47 -4.33 -14.77
C ILE A 167 -23.65 -3.13 -15.22
N ARG A 168 -24.28 -1.95 -15.35
CA ARG A 168 -23.62 -0.72 -15.81
C ARG A 168 -23.52 0.31 -14.70
N LEU A 169 -22.30 0.77 -14.43
CA LEU A 169 -21.99 1.76 -13.40
C LEU A 169 -21.17 2.90 -14.01
N VAL A 170 -21.32 4.11 -13.46
CA VAL A 170 -20.62 5.31 -13.95
C VAL A 170 -19.99 6.05 -12.76
N ALA A 171 -18.69 6.35 -12.85
CA ALA A 171 -18.03 7.31 -11.98
C ALA A 171 -18.29 8.73 -12.52
N ASP A 172 -19.28 9.42 -11.94
CA ASP A 172 -19.74 10.75 -12.35
C ASP A 172 -19.25 11.89 -11.45
N GLN A 173 -18.48 11.56 -10.40
CA GLN A 173 -17.95 12.49 -9.42
C GLN A 173 -16.42 12.38 -9.32
N VAL A 174 -15.77 13.43 -8.82
CA VAL A 174 -14.31 13.51 -8.59
C VAL A 174 -14.05 13.99 -7.16
N ILE A 175 -13.06 13.42 -6.49
CA ILE A 175 -12.70 13.80 -5.13
C ILE A 175 -12.00 15.17 -5.12
N ALA A 176 -12.45 16.03 -4.22
CA ALA A 176 -12.00 17.42 -4.14
C ALA A 176 -10.63 17.57 -3.41
N PRO A 177 -9.82 18.59 -3.74
CA PRO A 177 -8.54 18.85 -3.06
C PRO A 177 -8.67 19.01 -1.54
N ILE A 178 -7.79 18.33 -0.80
CA ILE A 178 -7.72 18.39 0.66
C ILE A 178 -7.13 19.75 1.11
N PRO A 179 -7.78 20.47 2.04
CA PRO A 179 -7.26 21.72 2.57
C PRO A 179 -6.12 21.45 3.56
N PHE A 180 -4.90 21.88 3.23
CA PHE A 180 -3.74 21.80 4.12
C PHE A 180 -4.05 22.47 5.48
N PRO A 181 -3.88 21.79 6.63
CA PRO A 181 -4.29 22.34 7.92
C PRO A 181 -3.53 23.59 8.32
N LYS A 182 -4.22 24.48 9.03
CA LYS A 182 -3.66 25.77 9.47
C LYS A 182 -2.69 25.59 10.64
N ASP A 183 -1.73 26.51 10.73
CA ASP A 183 -0.92 26.71 11.92
C ASP A 183 -1.78 27.22 13.10
N SER A 184 -1.33 26.91 14.31
CA SER A 184 -1.90 27.45 15.56
C SER A 184 -0.86 28.31 16.29
N GLU A 185 -1.10 28.66 17.57
CA GLU A 185 -0.04 29.28 18.39
C GLU A 185 1.17 28.35 18.52
N TYR A 186 0.93 27.07 18.81
CA TYR A 186 1.94 26.07 19.18
C TYR A 186 2.39 25.18 18.03
N VAL A 187 1.53 24.92 17.04
CA VAL A 187 1.83 23.97 15.96
C VAL A 187 2.19 24.73 14.68
N ARG A 188 3.26 24.31 14.01
CA ARG A 188 3.62 24.76 12.65
C ARG A 188 3.65 23.58 11.69
N ARG A 189 3.16 23.79 10.48
CA ARG A 189 3.05 22.78 9.42
C ARG A 189 3.68 23.31 8.15
N PHE A 190 4.51 22.52 7.48
CA PHE A 190 5.06 22.90 6.18
C PHE A 190 5.39 21.69 5.31
N ARG A 191 5.48 21.93 4.00
CA ARG A 191 6.09 21.02 3.03
C ARG A 191 7.09 21.74 2.14
N ILE A 192 8.05 21.00 1.61
CA ILE A 192 9.06 21.40 0.62
C ILE A 192 9.05 20.37 -0.51
N GLN A 193 9.37 20.78 -1.73
CA GLN A 193 9.64 19.83 -2.81
C GLN A 193 11.06 19.28 -2.61
N SER A 194 11.20 17.96 -2.53
CA SER A 194 12.51 17.31 -2.47
C SER A 194 13.15 17.28 -3.85
N LYS A 195 14.42 17.68 -3.99
CA LYS A 195 15.13 17.61 -5.27
C LYS A 195 15.65 16.19 -5.51
N LEU A 196 16.09 15.51 -4.46
CA LEU A 196 16.59 14.14 -4.55
C LEU A 196 15.48 13.17 -4.97
N LEU A 197 14.31 13.26 -4.33
CA LEU A 197 13.16 12.42 -4.67
C LEU A 197 12.51 12.83 -5.99
N THR A 198 12.36 14.14 -6.28
CA THR A 198 11.88 14.57 -7.62
C THR A 198 12.79 14.06 -8.74
N LYS A 199 14.11 14.07 -8.54
CA LYS A 199 15.06 13.50 -9.50
C LYS A 199 14.91 11.99 -9.62
N PHE A 200 14.76 11.26 -8.50
CA PHE A 200 14.62 9.80 -8.53
C PHE A 200 13.34 9.35 -9.22
N TRP A 201 12.20 9.97 -8.89
CA TRP A 201 10.87 9.56 -9.36
C TRP A 201 10.48 10.12 -10.74
N GLY A 202 11.21 11.12 -11.25
CA GLY A 202 10.87 11.85 -12.48
C GLY A 202 9.62 12.75 -12.35
N HIS A 203 9.04 12.83 -11.16
CA HIS A 203 7.80 13.53 -10.83
C HIS A 203 8.01 14.37 -9.55
N PRO A 204 7.36 15.54 -9.35
CA PRO A 204 7.46 16.30 -8.10
C PRO A 204 7.05 15.49 -6.86
N ILE A 205 8.02 15.23 -5.97
CA ILE A 205 7.81 14.60 -4.65
C ILE A 205 8.03 15.64 -3.55
N TYR A 206 7.23 15.58 -2.49
CA TYR A 206 7.25 16.52 -1.38
C TYR A 206 7.58 15.84 -0.05
N LEU A 207 8.37 16.53 0.77
CA LEU A 207 8.61 16.19 2.16
C LEU A 207 8.04 17.30 3.05
N GLY A 208 7.73 17.00 4.30
CA GLY A 208 7.18 17.98 5.23
C GLY A 208 7.36 17.61 6.69
N ALA A 209 6.80 18.43 7.56
CA ALA A 209 6.74 18.15 8.99
C ALA A 209 5.60 18.89 9.68
N THR A 210 5.07 18.29 10.75
CA THR A 210 4.29 18.99 11.78
C THR A 210 5.16 19.19 13.01
N VAL A 211 5.13 20.39 13.60
CA VAL A 211 6.11 20.84 14.59
C VAL A 211 5.40 21.44 15.79
N LEU A 212 5.53 20.78 16.94
CA LEU A 212 5.00 21.24 18.22
C LEU A 212 6.06 22.07 18.97
N LEU A 213 5.73 23.34 19.22
CA LEU A 213 6.60 24.29 19.89
C LEU A 213 6.36 24.32 21.41
N PRO A 214 7.43 24.48 22.23
CA PRO A 214 7.30 24.59 23.68
C PRO A 214 6.69 25.93 24.12
N LYS A 215 5.97 25.94 25.23
CA LYS A 215 5.32 27.15 25.79
C LYS A 215 6.34 28.26 26.04
N GLY A 216 6.09 29.44 25.46
CA GLY A 216 6.99 30.59 25.52
C GLY A 216 8.12 30.54 24.46
N TYR A 217 7.85 30.04 23.25
CA TYR A 217 8.81 29.97 22.15
C TYR A 217 8.92 31.28 21.35
N ALA A 218 7.87 32.10 21.27
CA ALA A 218 7.90 33.35 20.52
C ALA A 218 8.77 34.42 21.22
N GLU A 219 8.70 34.45 22.55
CA GLU A 219 9.32 35.41 23.45
C GLU A 219 10.79 35.08 23.70
N ARG A 220 11.16 33.78 23.69
CA ARG A 220 12.52 33.30 23.99
C ARG A 220 13.36 33.17 22.72
N THR A 221 13.47 34.27 21.97
CA THR A 221 14.15 34.36 20.66
C THR A 221 15.60 33.84 20.66
N ASN A 222 16.33 34.01 21.76
CA ASN A 222 17.72 33.57 21.89
C ASN A 222 17.89 32.12 22.39
N VAL A 223 16.80 31.40 22.69
CA VAL A 223 16.86 30.01 23.18
C VAL A 223 16.77 29.04 22.00
N ARG A 224 17.68 28.05 21.99
CA ARG A 224 17.59 26.83 21.17
C ARG A 224 17.12 25.64 22.02
N TYR A 225 16.51 24.65 21.38
CA TYR A 225 15.84 23.52 22.02
C TYR A 225 16.29 22.18 21.43
N PRO A 226 16.41 21.10 22.24
CA PRO A 226 16.47 19.75 21.71
C PRO A 226 15.19 19.40 20.93
N VAL A 227 15.27 18.33 20.14
CA VAL A 227 14.21 17.84 19.26
C VAL A 227 13.92 16.37 19.58
N VAL A 228 12.63 16.04 19.70
CA VAL A 228 12.12 14.67 19.59
C VAL A 228 11.50 14.52 18.21
N TYR A 229 12.01 13.58 17.43
CA TYR A 229 11.43 13.17 16.16
C TYR A 229 10.45 12.02 16.44
N ASP A 230 9.17 12.32 16.27
CA ASP A 230 8.01 11.46 16.51
C ASP A 230 7.68 10.76 15.19
N GLN A 231 8.19 9.54 15.01
CA GLN A 231 8.13 8.79 13.76
C GLN A 231 6.89 7.90 13.70
N GLY A 232 6.39 7.68 12.48
CA GLY A 232 5.27 6.80 12.16
C GLY A 232 4.48 7.30 10.95
N HIS A 233 3.31 6.71 10.76
CA HIS A 233 2.32 7.01 9.72
C HIS A 233 2.07 8.51 9.47
N PHE A 234 1.67 8.82 8.24
CA PHE A 234 1.31 10.13 7.77
C PHE A 234 0.26 10.78 8.67
N SER A 235 0.53 12.02 9.08
CA SER A 235 -0.45 12.75 9.86
C SER A 235 -0.14 14.24 9.91
N THR A 236 -1.03 15.02 9.30
CA THR A 236 -1.03 16.48 9.47
C THR A 236 -1.60 16.93 10.83
N ASP A 237 -1.94 15.98 11.71
CA ASP A 237 -2.31 16.21 13.10
C ASP A 237 -1.14 16.84 13.91
N ALA A 238 -1.41 17.33 15.12
CA ALA A 238 -0.35 17.83 15.98
C ALA A 238 0.40 16.66 16.66
N PRO A 239 1.75 16.71 16.78
CA PRO A 239 2.53 15.64 17.43
C PRO A 239 1.97 15.25 18.80
N PHE A 240 2.01 13.95 19.11
CA PHE A 240 1.38 13.36 20.30
C PHE A 240 -0.09 13.75 20.54
N GLY A 241 -0.84 14.14 19.50
CA GLY A 241 -2.24 14.55 19.60
C GLY A 241 -2.48 15.84 20.40
N PHE A 242 -1.53 16.79 20.39
CA PHE A 242 -1.58 18.03 21.20
C PHE A 242 -2.79 18.96 20.92
N GLU A 243 -3.42 18.86 19.75
CA GLU A 243 -4.61 19.67 19.38
C GLU A 243 -5.95 18.96 19.64
N ARG A 244 -5.94 17.71 20.13
CA ARG A 244 -7.15 16.96 20.50
C ARG A 244 -7.79 17.52 21.79
N LYS A 245 -9.12 17.57 21.85
CA LYS A 245 -9.90 18.31 22.88
C LYS A 245 -9.65 17.83 24.31
N ASP A 246 -9.38 16.56 24.48
CA ASP A 246 -9.16 15.80 25.71
C ASP A 246 -7.67 15.44 25.93
N SER A 247 -6.77 16.03 25.15
CA SER A 247 -5.36 15.67 25.10
C SER A 247 -4.65 15.84 26.46
N LYS A 248 -4.34 14.70 27.11
CA LYS A 248 -3.46 14.64 28.29
C LYS A 248 -2.08 15.24 28.00
N MET A 249 -1.59 15.07 26.77
CA MET A 249 -0.33 15.69 26.33
C MET A 249 -0.45 17.21 26.33
N ARG A 250 -1.55 17.79 25.82
CA ARG A 250 -1.78 19.24 25.89
C ARG A 250 -1.76 19.78 27.32
N ALA A 251 -2.41 19.07 28.25
CA ALA A 251 -2.40 19.45 29.67
C ALA A 251 -0.97 19.44 30.25
N PHE A 252 -0.21 18.37 30.01
CA PHE A 252 1.20 18.26 30.41
C PHE A 252 2.09 19.34 29.76
N TRP A 253 1.88 19.65 28.49
CA TRP A 253 2.71 20.54 27.69
C TRP A 253 2.56 22.03 28.07
N LEU A 254 1.38 22.42 28.55
CA LEU A 254 1.06 23.78 28.96
C LEU A 254 1.24 24.02 30.47
N ASP A 255 1.48 22.98 31.26
CA ASP A 255 1.70 23.04 32.71
C ASP A 255 3.03 23.75 33.05
N ASP A 256 2.91 24.90 33.74
CA ASP A 256 4.05 25.69 34.22
C ASP A 256 4.84 25.02 35.36
N ALA A 257 4.43 23.86 35.86
CA ALA A 257 5.27 23.01 36.70
C ALA A 257 6.17 22.07 35.87
N LYS A 258 5.73 21.61 34.69
CA LYS A 258 6.49 20.69 33.82
C LYS A 258 7.46 21.42 32.91
N LYS A 259 7.02 22.56 32.33
CA LYS A 259 7.82 23.42 31.45
C LYS A 259 8.65 22.65 30.39
N PRO A 260 8.07 21.75 29.56
CA PRO A 260 8.85 21.06 28.54
C PRO A 260 9.57 22.06 27.63
N ARG A 261 10.89 21.89 27.48
CA ARG A 261 11.77 22.73 26.66
C ARG A 261 12.36 21.89 25.53
N VAL A 262 11.49 21.29 24.76
CA VAL A 262 11.81 20.44 23.61
C VAL A 262 10.85 20.80 22.48
N ILE A 263 11.28 20.62 21.24
CA ILE A 263 10.40 20.68 20.06
C ILE A 263 10.06 19.24 19.70
N VAL A 264 8.79 18.93 19.43
CA VAL A 264 8.42 17.64 18.82
C VAL A 264 8.20 17.85 17.33
N VAL A 265 8.70 16.94 16.50
CA VAL A 265 8.56 16.99 15.05
C VAL A 265 8.07 15.64 14.56
N THR A 266 6.87 15.58 13.99
CA THR A 266 6.45 14.44 13.17
C THR A 266 6.86 14.73 11.74
N LEU A 267 7.71 13.87 11.16
CA LEU A 267 8.10 14.01 9.75
C LEU A 267 6.96 13.55 8.85
N GLN A 268 6.88 14.10 7.63
CA GLN A 268 5.89 13.71 6.63
C GLN A 268 6.67 13.34 5.37
N HIS A 269 6.75 12.05 5.09
CA HIS A 269 7.51 11.49 3.98
C HIS A 269 6.72 10.36 3.26
N PRO A 270 5.48 10.64 2.79
CA PRO A 270 4.70 9.68 2.02
C PRO A 270 5.44 9.32 0.72
N SER A 271 5.36 8.06 0.33
CA SER A 271 5.90 7.56 -0.92
C SER A 271 4.79 7.25 -1.92
N PRO A 272 5.12 6.96 -3.19
CA PRO A 272 4.16 6.38 -4.13
C PRO A 272 3.64 4.98 -3.73
N PHE A 273 4.33 4.27 -2.82
CA PHE A 273 3.93 2.95 -2.32
C PHE A 273 3.11 2.99 -1.03
N TYR A 274 3.34 3.96 -0.13
CA TYR A 274 2.76 3.95 1.22
C TYR A 274 2.64 5.34 1.86
N ASP A 275 1.93 5.42 2.99
CA ASP A 275 1.67 6.67 3.70
C ASP A 275 2.95 7.26 4.33
N ASP A 276 3.94 6.42 4.62
CA ASP A 276 5.33 6.84 4.86
C ASP A 276 6.33 6.15 3.88
N SER A 277 7.61 6.04 4.23
CA SER A 277 8.70 5.51 3.37
C SER A 277 9.81 4.82 4.17
N TYR A 278 9.47 4.37 5.39
CA TYR A 278 10.36 3.79 6.40
C TYR A 278 11.60 4.65 6.73
N ALA A 279 11.62 5.90 6.28
CA ALA A 279 12.79 6.78 6.19
C ALA A 279 14.06 6.05 5.70
N VAL A 280 13.97 5.21 4.67
CA VAL A 280 15.10 4.42 4.11
C VAL A 280 15.62 4.96 2.78
N ASN A 281 16.86 4.60 2.43
CA ASN A 281 17.32 4.62 1.04
C ASN A 281 17.01 3.24 0.43
N SER A 282 15.85 3.08 -0.22
CA SER A 282 15.42 1.84 -0.87
C SER A 282 15.70 1.88 -2.39
N PRO A 283 15.97 0.74 -3.05
CA PRO A 283 16.05 0.70 -4.51
C PRO A 283 14.67 0.88 -5.17
N ASN A 284 13.55 0.60 -4.49
CA ASN A 284 12.20 0.86 -5.00
C ASN A 284 11.71 2.27 -4.66
N GLU A 285 11.88 2.73 -3.42
CA GLU A 285 11.36 4.03 -2.98
C GLU A 285 12.27 5.21 -3.34
N GLY A 286 13.55 4.93 -3.55
CA GLY A 286 14.58 5.93 -3.80
C GLY A 286 15.22 6.49 -2.53
N PRO A 287 15.88 7.65 -2.64
CA PRO A 287 16.75 8.19 -1.60
C PRO A 287 15.99 8.99 -0.51
N PHE A 288 15.05 8.36 0.22
CA PHE A 288 14.25 9.03 1.25
C PHE A 288 15.07 9.38 2.50
N ASP A 289 15.91 8.47 3.01
CA ASP A 289 16.83 8.75 4.12
C ASP A 289 17.78 9.91 3.80
N ASP A 290 18.36 9.89 2.59
CA ASP A 290 19.21 10.97 2.05
C ASP A 290 18.45 12.29 1.96
N ALA A 291 17.22 12.30 1.44
CA ALA A 291 16.40 13.51 1.31
C ALA A 291 15.96 14.08 2.68
N ILE A 292 15.65 13.22 3.65
CA ILE A 292 15.34 13.63 5.02
C ILE A 292 16.56 14.32 5.66
N HIS A 293 17.75 13.74 5.53
CA HIS A 293 18.98 14.31 6.10
C HIS A 293 19.53 15.53 5.37
N GLN A 294 19.45 15.56 4.04
CA GLN A 294 20.08 16.61 3.22
C GLN A 294 19.14 17.77 2.89
N GLU A 295 17.81 17.58 2.98
CA GLU A 295 16.82 18.60 2.60
C GLU A 295 15.85 18.93 3.76
N LEU A 296 15.26 17.93 4.42
CA LEU A 296 14.22 18.18 5.44
C LEU A 296 14.78 18.64 6.79
N TYR A 297 15.76 17.94 7.39
CA TYR A 297 16.37 18.37 8.65
C TYR A 297 17.05 19.74 8.58
N PRO A 298 17.78 20.12 7.52
CA PRO A 298 18.30 21.48 7.35
C PRO A 298 17.19 22.54 7.26
N GLU A 299 16.07 22.24 6.62
CA GLU A 299 14.92 23.15 6.56
C GLU A 299 14.22 23.30 7.92
N ILE A 300 14.13 22.23 8.71
CA ILE A 300 13.67 22.26 10.11
C ILE A 300 14.61 23.16 10.93
N ALA A 301 15.93 22.95 10.86
CA ALA A 301 16.92 23.73 11.61
C ALA A 301 17.03 25.20 11.14
N ARG A 302 16.57 25.52 9.93
CA ARG A 302 16.44 26.89 9.40
C ARG A 302 15.16 27.59 9.87
N ARG A 303 14.04 26.86 9.99
CA ARG A 303 12.74 27.39 10.45
C ARG A 303 12.64 27.47 11.97
N PHE A 304 13.28 26.54 12.68
CA PHE A 304 13.12 26.33 14.12
C PHE A 304 14.46 26.41 14.84
N ARG A 305 14.44 26.89 16.09
CA ARG A 305 15.64 27.06 16.91
C ARG A 305 16.00 25.74 17.59
N THR A 306 16.38 24.77 16.78
CA THR A 306 16.85 23.44 17.20
C THR A 306 18.29 23.49 17.75
N ILE A 307 18.75 22.44 18.43
CA ILE A 307 20.15 22.24 18.82
C ILE A 307 20.74 21.16 17.90
N GLU A 308 21.66 21.56 17.03
CA GLU A 308 22.29 20.66 16.04
C GLU A 308 23.42 19.83 16.66
N GLN A 309 23.09 19.01 17.67
CA GLN A 309 24.01 18.10 18.36
C GLN A 309 23.34 16.75 18.60
N PRO A 310 24.07 15.61 18.59
CA PRO A 310 23.44 14.29 18.64
C PRO A 310 22.64 14.05 19.92
N TRP A 311 23.18 14.41 21.09
CA TRP A 311 22.49 14.32 22.39
C TRP A 311 21.18 15.12 22.45
N ALA A 312 20.95 16.04 21.51
CA ALA A 312 19.78 16.88 21.41
C ALA A 312 18.78 16.44 20.32
N ARG A 313 19.03 15.30 19.66
CA ARG A 313 18.11 14.66 18.69
C ARG A 313 17.73 13.27 19.16
N ILE A 314 16.50 13.11 19.63
CA ILE A 314 15.95 11.83 20.10
C ILE A 314 14.92 11.33 19.10
N LEU A 315 14.91 10.03 18.82
CA LEU A 315 13.91 9.34 18.03
C LEU A 315 12.87 8.68 18.95
N THR A 316 11.60 8.69 18.56
CA THR A 316 10.54 7.92 19.21
C THR A 316 9.52 7.48 18.15
N GLY A 317 8.79 6.40 18.39
CA GLY A 317 7.71 5.98 17.49
C GLY A 317 7.09 4.64 17.86
N GLY A 318 5.94 4.34 17.27
CA GLY A 318 5.20 3.08 17.42
C GLY A 318 5.06 2.32 16.10
N SER A 319 5.00 0.98 16.13
CA SER A 319 4.89 0.11 14.94
C SER A 319 5.96 0.45 13.89
N THR A 320 5.58 0.86 12.68
CA THR A 320 6.48 1.39 11.64
C THR A 320 7.41 2.48 12.16
N GLY A 321 6.86 3.46 12.90
CA GLY A 321 7.64 4.51 13.56
C GLY A 321 8.63 3.99 14.60
N GLY A 322 8.30 2.87 15.26
CA GLY A 322 9.20 2.17 16.17
C GLY A 322 10.36 1.52 15.42
N TRP A 323 10.10 0.88 14.28
CA TRP A 323 11.14 0.34 13.39
C TRP A 323 12.04 1.46 12.87
N ILE A 324 11.45 2.55 12.37
CA ILE A 324 12.18 3.76 11.91
C ILE A 324 13.09 4.28 13.02
N ALA A 325 12.60 4.39 14.26
CA ALA A 325 13.39 4.88 15.39
C ALA A 325 14.64 4.01 15.68
N VAL A 326 14.54 2.67 15.55
CA VAL A 326 15.71 1.77 15.69
C VAL A 326 16.62 1.88 14.47
N ALA A 327 16.08 1.76 13.26
CA ALA A 327 16.82 1.78 12.00
C ALA A 327 17.66 3.06 11.86
N GLN A 328 17.04 4.23 12.05
CA GLN A 328 17.69 5.53 11.98
C GLN A 328 18.80 5.70 13.04
N GLN A 329 18.60 5.16 14.25
CA GLN A 329 19.62 5.17 15.31
C GLN A 329 20.80 4.20 15.01
N LEU A 330 20.58 3.14 14.22
CA LEU A 330 21.63 2.22 13.75
C LEU A 330 22.38 2.75 12.53
N PHE A 331 21.68 3.37 11.57
CA PHE A 331 22.27 3.89 10.32
C PHE A 331 23.06 5.18 10.58
N HIS A 332 22.52 6.08 11.41
CA HIS A 332 23.14 7.37 11.73
C HIS A 332 23.48 7.52 13.23
N PRO A 333 24.30 6.61 13.81
CA PRO A 333 24.52 6.53 15.25
C PRO A 333 25.34 7.71 15.81
N LYS A 334 25.85 8.57 14.94
CA LYS A 334 26.54 9.84 15.26
C LYS A 334 25.68 11.08 15.00
N PHE A 335 24.48 10.94 14.45
CA PHE A 335 23.53 12.04 14.23
C PHE A 335 22.45 12.12 15.32
N TYR A 336 22.02 10.96 15.82
CA TYR A 336 21.03 10.81 16.90
C TYR A 336 21.66 10.43 18.24
N GLY A 337 20.99 10.82 19.32
CA GLY A 337 21.42 10.63 20.72
C GLY A 337 20.76 9.46 21.44
N GLY A 338 19.59 9.00 20.98
CA GLY A 338 18.86 7.86 21.50
C GLY A 338 17.54 7.62 20.76
N SER A 339 17.01 6.40 20.84
CA SER A 339 15.75 5.97 20.22
C SER A 339 14.86 5.23 21.22
N PHE A 340 13.58 5.60 21.26
CA PHE A 340 12.54 4.99 22.10
C PHE A 340 11.47 4.36 21.20
N ALA A 341 11.66 3.10 20.84
CA ALA A 341 10.77 2.34 19.96
C ALA A 341 9.73 1.56 20.77
N MET A 342 8.46 1.70 20.43
CA MET A 342 7.33 1.08 21.14
C MET A 342 6.63 0.10 20.21
N CYS A 343 6.51 -1.17 20.63
CA CYS A 343 5.97 -2.28 19.81
C CYS A 343 6.32 -2.16 18.31
N PRO A 344 7.63 -2.10 17.96
CA PRO A 344 8.07 -1.83 16.60
C PRO A 344 7.74 -2.97 15.65
N ASP A 345 7.65 -2.65 14.36
CA ASP A 345 7.62 -3.67 13.30
C ASP A 345 8.93 -4.50 13.31
N SER A 346 8.92 -5.64 12.62
CA SER A 346 9.95 -6.69 12.72
C SER A 346 11.39 -6.19 12.53
N LEU A 347 12.12 -6.06 13.64
CA LEU A 347 13.55 -5.70 13.68
C LEU A 347 14.46 -6.83 13.15
N ASP A 348 13.94 -8.06 13.06
CA ASP A 348 14.50 -9.19 12.32
C ASP A 348 13.37 -10.07 11.76
N PHE A 349 13.61 -10.73 10.63
CA PHE A 349 12.54 -11.39 9.86
C PHE A 349 12.35 -12.89 10.18
N ARG A 350 12.93 -13.40 11.28
CA ARG A 350 12.61 -14.74 11.80
C ARG A 350 11.20 -14.80 12.41
N HIS A 351 10.66 -13.64 12.77
CA HIS A 351 9.25 -13.43 13.11
C HIS A 351 8.79 -12.14 12.40
N HIS A 352 8.67 -12.23 11.08
CA HIS A 352 8.00 -11.21 10.28
C HIS A 352 6.49 -11.37 10.45
N GLN A 353 5.90 -10.54 11.32
CA GLN A 353 4.70 -10.89 12.08
C GLN A 353 4.82 -12.31 12.68
N VAL A 354 4.11 -13.29 12.13
CA VAL A 354 4.10 -14.71 12.56
C VAL A 354 4.82 -15.66 11.59
N VAL A 355 5.56 -15.13 10.61
CA VAL A 355 6.27 -15.90 9.57
C VAL A 355 7.78 -15.85 9.81
N ASN A 356 8.47 -16.98 9.70
CA ASN A 356 9.93 -16.99 9.59
C ASN A 356 10.31 -17.02 8.09
N ILE A 357 10.56 -15.86 7.49
CA ILE A 357 10.76 -15.77 6.03
C ILE A 357 12.03 -16.49 5.53
N TYR A 358 12.92 -16.90 6.44
CA TYR A 358 14.16 -17.61 6.10
C TYR A 358 13.98 -19.14 6.04
N ASP A 359 13.11 -19.70 6.89
CA ASP A 359 12.98 -21.16 7.06
C ASP A 359 11.59 -21.69 6.66
N ASP A 360 10.52 -20.88 6.74
CA ASP A 360 9.18 -21.30 6.33
C ASP A 360 9.07 -21.39 4.81
N ALA A 361 8.41 -22.42 4.30
CA ALA A 361 8.11 -22.56 2.86
C ALA A 361 6.86 -21.77 2.42
N ASN A 362 6.06 -21.28 3.37
CA ASN A 362 4.76 -20.66 3.09
C ASN A 362 4.37 -19.69 4.20
N ALA A 363 3.91 -18.48 3.85
CA ALA A 363 3.50 -17.43 4.77
C ALA A 363 2.10 -17.66 5.37
N TYR A 364 1.18 -18.27 4.62
CA TYR A 364 -0.22 -18.42 5.05
C TYR A 364 -0.47 -19.68 5.87
N THR A 365 0.34 -20.72 5.70
CA THR A 365 0.17 -22.02 6.37
C THR A 365 1.47 -22.59 6.94
N VAL A 366 1.35 -23.25 8.10
CA VAL A 366 2.39 -24.11 8.67
C VAL A 366 1.99 -25.56 8.41
N ASP A 367 2.81 -26.28 7.64
CA ASP A 367 2.58 -27.70 7.36
C ASP A 367 3.07 -28.57 8.53
N LYS A 368 2.21 -29.46 9.04
CA LYS A 368 2.50 -30.47 10.07
C LYS A 368 2.27 -31.90 9.55
N GLY A 369 2.29 -32.10 8.23
CA GLY A 369 2.12 -33.38 7.54
C GLY A 369 0.67 -33.84 7.46
N TRP A 370 0.03 -34.06 8.62
CA TRP A 370 -1.39 -34.45 8.69
C TRP A 370 -2.36 -33.27 8.72
N VAL A 371 -1.86 -32.07 9.04
CA VAL A 371 -2.64 -30.83 9.19
C VAL A 371 -1.83 -29.68 8.63
N LYS A 372 -2.47 -28.79 7.87
CA LYS A 372 -1.95 -27.44 7.59
C LYS A 372 -2.68 -26.47 8.50
N VAL A 373 -1.92 -25.72 9.30
CA VAL A 373 -2.46 -24.72 10.23
C VAL A 373 -2.35 -23.36 9.56
N GLU A 374 -3.46 -22.64 9.41
CA GLU A 374 -3.42 -21.27 8.87
C GLU A 374 -2.80 -20.31 9.88
N ARG A 375 -2.05 -19.32 9.41
CA ARG A 375 -1.49 -18.26 10.25
C ARG A 375 -2.49 -17.11 10.38
N VAL A 376 -2.77 -16.77 11.63
CA VAL A 376 -3.50 -15.58 12.06
C VAL A 376 -2.68 -14.34 11.72
N ASP A 377 -3.34 -13.29 11.23
CA ASP A 377 -2.81 -11.94 11.23
C ASP A 377 -3.33 -11.24 12.51
N THR A 378 -4.51 -10.63 12.43
CA THR A 378 -5.10 -9.85 13.51
C THR A 378 -5.98 -10.70 14.41
N ARG A 379 -5.87 -10.46 15.73
CA ARG A 379 -6.69 -11.10 16.76
C ARG A 379 -6.94 -10.19 17.96
N GLN A 380 -8.05 -10.43 18.64
CA GLN A 380 -8.39 -9.80 19.91
C GLN A 380 -7.52 -10.31 21.08
N PRO A 381 -7.42 -9.53 22.19
CA PRO A 381 -6.64 -9.92 23.37
C PRO A 381 -7.07 -11.23 24.04
N ASP A 382 -8.35 -11.62 23.90
CA ASP A 382 -8.91 -12.87 24.42
C ASP A 382 -8.58 -14.11 23.55
N GLY A 383 -8.03 -13.91 22.35
CA GLY A 383 -7.66 -14.96 21.41
C GLY A 383 -8.63 -15.19 20.26
N ASN A 384 -9.76 -14.47 20.19
CA ASN A 384 -10.61 -14.50 19.00
C ASN A 384 -9.86 -13.93 17.78
N VAL A 385 -9.90 -14.64 16.66
CA VAL A 385 -9.22 -14.26 15.41
C VAL A 385 -10.14 -13.36 14.59
N ASP A 386 -9.61 -12.22 14.15
CA ASP A 386 -10.31 -11.30 13.27
C ASP A 386 -9.95 -11.56 11.79
N ALA A 387 -8.67 -11.80 11.49
CA ALA A 387 -8.16 -12.05 10.13
C ALA A 387 -7.02 -13.09 10.09
N MET A 388 -6.85 -13.75 8.94
CA MET A 388 -5.67 -14.57 8.63
C MET A 388 -4.70 -13.82 7.73
N MET A 389 -3.41 -14.19 7.75
CA MET A 389 -2.34 -13.64 6.89
C MET A 389 -2.72 -13.56 5.41
N LYS A 390 -3.46 -14.55 4.91
CA LYS A 390 -3.94 -14.62 3.52
C LYS A 390 -4.97 -13.53 3.20
N ASP A 391 -5.80 -13.14 4.16
CA ASP A 391 -6.99 -12.31 3.92
C ASP A 391 -6.56 -10.86 3.63
N GLU A 392 -5.61 -10.33 4.40
CA GLU A 392 -5.01 -9.01 4.15
C GLU A 392 -4.19 -9.00 2.86
N ASN A 393 -3.38 -10.04 2.61
CA ASN A 393 -2.62 -10.15 1.37
C ASN A 393 -3.52 -10.25 0.13
N HIS A 394 -4.68 -10.91 0.24
CA HIS A 394 -5.69 -10.93 -0.80
C HIS A 394 -6.38 -9.56 -0.96
N TYR A 395 -6.67 -8.85 0.14
CA TYR A 395 -7.23 -7.50 0.09
C TYR A 395 -6.28 -6.53 -0.62
N GLU A 396 -5.01 -6.48 -0.23
CA GLU A 396 -3.98 -5.70 -0.93
C GLU A 396 -3.90 -6.08 -2.41
N LEU A 397 -3.88 -7.38 -2.75
CA LEU A 397 -3.84 -7.84 -4.15
C LEU A 397 -5.09 -7.45 -4.97
N ALA A 398 -6.25 -7.26 -4.34
CA ALA A 398 -7.44 -6.70 -4.98
C ALA A 398 -7.33 -5.17 -5.17
N VAL A 399 -6.77 -4.48 -4.17
CA VAL A 399 -6.52 -3.03 -4.20
C VAL A 399 -5.44 -2.65 -5.24
N GLY A 400 -4.36 -3.43 -5.37
CA GLY A 400 -3.29 -3.20 -6.33
C GLY A 400 -2.47 -4.46 -6.66
N ASP A 401 -2.16 -4.65 -7.94
CA ASP A 401 -1.11 -5.59 -8.38
C ASP A 401 0.28 -4.91 -8.36
N HIS A 402 1.34 -5.63 -8.75
CA HIS A 402 2.73 -5.11 -8.75
C HIS A 402 3.17 -4.40 -7.44
N SER A 403 2.58 -4.85 -6.33
CA SER A 403 2.81 -4.37 -4.97
C SER A 403 2.72 -2.84 -4.80
N ARG A 404 1.60 -2.26 -5.25
CA ARG A 404 1.29 -0.81 -5.20
C ARG A 404 -0.08 -0.49 -4.57
N SER A 405 -0.53 -1.28 -3.60
CA SER A 405 -1.86 -1.14 -2.98
C SER A 405 -2.00 -0.01 -1.95
N GLY A 406 -0.91 0.51 -1.40
CA GLY A 406 -0.94 1.36 -0.20
C GLY A 406 -1.03 0.58 1.11
N GLY A 407 -0.86 -0.75 1.08
CA GLY A 407 -0.92 -1.63 2.26
C GLY A 407 0.44 -2.00 2.88
N GLN A 408 0.39 -2.67 4.04
CA GLN A 408 1.53 -3.04 4.88
C GLN A 408 2.48 -4.05 4.21
N TRP A 409 1.95 -5.09 3.55
CA TRP A 409 2.81 -6.10 2.92
C TRP A 409 3.51 -5.54 1.68
N ASP A 410 2.82 -4.70 0.92
CA ASP A 410 3.41 -4.00 -0.24
C ASP A 410 4.52 -3.01 0.15
N ILE A 411 4.39 -2.24 1.24
CA ILE A 411 5.46 -1.33 1.66
C ILE A 411 6.68 -2.09 2.18
N TRP A 412 6.52 -3.22 2.87
CA TRP A 412 7.68 -4.03 3.26
C TRP A 412 8.44 -4.57 2.04
N GLU A 413 7.74 -4.96 0.97
CA GLU A 413 8.35 -5.32 -0.30
C GLU A 413 9.07 -4.12 -0.96
N ALA A 414 8.47 -2.92 -0.94
CA ALA A 414 9.10 -1.71 -1.47
C ALA A 414 10.31 -1.23 -0.64
N ALA A 415 10.16 -1.08 0.67
CA ALA A 415 11.18 -0.56 1.57
C ALA A 415 12.40 -1.51 1.69
N TRP A 416 12.17 -2.83 1.73
CA TRP A 416 13.22 -3.81 2.04
C TRP A 416 13.60 -4.76 0.91
N GLY A 417 12.76 -4.90 -0.13
CA GLY A 417 12.99 -5.78 -1.27
C GLY A 417 13.88 -5.19 -2.37
N PRO A 418 14.36 -6.04 -3.30
CA PRO A 418 14.99 -5.60 -4.52
C PRO A 418 13.94 -5.11 -5.55
N ILE A 419 14.41 -4.53 -6.65
CA ILE A 419 13.56 -4.20 -7.82
C ILE A 419 13.38 -5.46 -8.67
N GLY A 420 12.14 -5.76 -9.05
CA GLY A 420 11.78 -6.82 -10.00
C GLY A 420 12.08 -6.45 -11.46
N ALA A 421 11.96 -7.42 -12.38
CA ALA A 421 12.32 -7.23 -13.79
C ALA A 421 11.45 -6.21 -14.55
N ASP A 422 10.30 -5.84 -14.01
CA ASP A 422 9.38 -4.81 -14.50
C ASP A 422 9.68 -3.40 -13.97
N GLY A 423 10.33 -3.29 -12.79
CA GLY A 423 10.63 -2.04 -12.09
C GLY A 423 9.84 -1.84 -10.78
N TYR A 424 8.92 -2.74 -10.47
CA TYR A 424 8.18 -2.76 -9.21
C TYR A 424 8.92 -3.60 -8.15
N PRO A 425 8.50 -3.60 -6.87
CA PRO A 425 9.16 -4.41 -5.84
C PRO A 425 9.08 -5.91 -6.16
N GLN A 426 10.18 -6.65 -6.01
CA GLN A 426 10.12 -8.11 -6.08
C GLN A 426 9.48 -8.65 -4.80
N ARG A 427 8.43 -9.47 -4.98
CA ARG A 427 7.63 -9.98 -3.88
C ARG A 427 8.39 -10.95 -2.97
N ILE A 428 8.15 -10.86 -1.67
CA ILE A 428 8.66 -11.83 -0.69
C ILE A 428 7.89 -13.17 -0.75
N TRP A 429 6.65 -13.14 -1.23
CA TRP A 429 5.88 -14.35 -1.56
C TRP A 429 4.85 -14.12 -2.66
N ASP A 430 4.44 -15.20 -3.32
CA ASP A 430 3.26 -15.17 -4.19
C ASP A 430 2.00 -14.88 -3.36
N LYS A 431 1.39 -13.70 -3.55
CA LYS A 431 0.23 -13.25 -2.76
C LYS A 431 -1.06 -14.10 -2.92
N ARG A 432 -1.11 -15.11 -3.80
CA ARG A 432 -2.27 -16.02 -3.97
C ARG A 432 -2.11 -17.35 -3.25
N THR A 433 -0.87 -17.79 -3.02
CA THR A 433 -0.54 -19.10 -2.43
C THR A 433 0.24 -18.97 -1.12
N GLY A 434 0.87 -17.82 -0.88
CA GLY A 434 1.78 -17.57 0.24
C GLY A 434 3.14 -18.24 0.09
N ALA A 435 3.49 -18.80 -1.08
CA ALA A 435 4.78 -19.46 -1.29
C ALA A 435 5.93 -18.44 -1.26
N ILE A 436 6.93 -18.66 -0.38
CA ILE A 436 7.97 -17.69 -0.05
C ILE A 436 9.15 -17.77 -1.04
N ASP A 437 9.64 -16.62 -1.49
CA ASP A 437 10.89 -16.49 -2.26
C ASP A 437 12.07 -16.30 -1.29
N HIS A 438 12.78 -17.39 -1.01
CA HIS A 438 13.95 -17.36 -0.12
C HIS A 438 15.14 -16.55 -0.67
N ALA A 439 15.19 -16.24 -1.97
CA ALA A 439 16.21 -15.34 -2.51
C ALA A 439 15.90 -13.87 -2.16
N VAL A 440 14.63 -13.48 -2.18
CA VAL A 440 14.18 -12.17 -1.67
C VAL A 440 14.34 -12.10 -0.15
N ALA A 441 14.06 -13.18 0.58
CA ALA A 441 14.28 -13.26 2.01
C ALA A 441 15.75 -13.04 2.41
N GLU A 442 16.71 -13.63 1.69
CA GLU A 442 18.14 -13.40 1.94
C GLU A 442 18.57 -11.98 1.53
N TYR A 443 17.92 -11.35 0.52
CA TYR A 443 18.13 -9.93 0.23
C TYR A 443 17.70 -9.05 1.40
N TRP A 444 16.47 -9.20 1.89
CA TRP A 444 15.95 -8.48 3.06
C TRP A 444 16.88 -8.64 4.26
N LYS A 445 17.38 -9.85 4.50
CA LYS A 445 18.35 -10.17 5.56
C LYS A 445 19.68 -9.44 5.41
N GLN A 446 20.28 -9.41 4.22
CA GLN A 446 21.57 -8.74 4.02
C GLN A 446 21.48 -7.21 4.08
N HIS A 447 20.30 -6.62 3.85
CA HIS A 447 20.10 -5.18 3.75
C HIS A 447 19.37 -4.54 4.95
N PHE A 448 18.35 -5.20 5.52
CA PHE A 448 17.39 -4.58 6.46
C PHE A 448 17.07 -5.39 7.74
N ASP A 449 17.56 -6.62 7.92
CA ASP A 449 17.54 -7.30 9.24
C ASP A 449 18.49 -6.55 10.19
N LEU A 450 17.90 -5.66 11.01
CA LEU A 450 18.63 -4.70 11.84
C LEU A 450 19.48 -5.39 12.92
N ARG A 451 18.99 -6.52 13.43
CA ARG A 451 19.73 -7.39 14.34
C ARG A 451 20.92 -8.05 13.64
N TYR A 452 20.75 -8.62 12.45
CA TYR A 452 21.84 -9.20 11.66
C TYR A 452 22.89 -8.13 11.32
N MET A 453 22.46 -6.93 10.93
CA MET A 453 23.35 -5.78 10.70
C MET A 453 24.15 -5.44 11.96
N LEU A 454 23.49 -5.39 13.13
CA LEU A 454 24.13 -5.07 14.41
C LEU A 454 25.10 -6.18 14.89
N GLU A 455 24.75 -7.45 14.72
CA GLU A 455 25.62 -8.60 15.00
C GLU A 455 26.88 -8.58 14.10
N LYS A 456 26.67 -8.47 12.79
CA LYS A 456 27.72 -8.48 11.74
C LYS A 456 28.71 -7.32 11.89
N ASN A 457 28.26 -6.19 12.44
CA ASN A 457 29.05 -4.97 12.62
C ASN A 457 29.26 -4.58 14.09
N TRP A 458 29.10 -5.50 15.05
CA TRP A 458 29.07 -5.16 16.48
C TRP A 458 30.32 -4.40 16.96
N ALA A 459 31.50 -4.77 16.45
CA ALA A 459 32.77 -4.13 16.81
C ALA A 459 32.88 -2.64 16.41
N THR A 460 32.05 -2.16 15.48
CA THR A 460 32.04 -0.75 15.02
C THR A 460 30.75 -0.02 15.39
N LEU A 461 29.59 -0.69 15.35
CA LEU A 461 28.29 -0.11 15.71
C LEU A 461 28.01 -0.13 17.22
N GLY A 462 28.30 -1.24 17.91
CA GLY A 462 27.98 -1.43 19.33
C GLY A 462 28.47 -0.27 20.22
N PRO A 463 29.75 0.15 20.14
CA PRO A 463 30.25 1.31 20.90
C PRO A 463 29.60 2.67 20.57
N LEU A 464 28.84 2.77 19.47
CA LEU A 464 28.13 3.99 19.05
C LEU A 464 26.64 3.99 19.43
N VAL A 465 26.07 2.81 19.72
CA VAL A 465 24.64 2.61 20.06
C VAL A 465 24.39 2.04 21.46
N THR A 466 25.46 1.77 22.21
CA THR A 466 25.40 1.46 23.66
C THR A 466 24.61 2.56 24.38
N ASP A 467 23.68 2.16 25.25
CA ASP A 467 22.76 3.03 26.01
C ASP A 467 21.88 3.97 25.16
N LYS A 468 21.70 3.69 23.85
CA LYS A 468 20.84 4.48 22.94
C LYS A 468 19.59 3.76 22.44
N LEU A 469 19.57 2.43 22.46
CA LEU A 469 18.47 1.63 21.92
C LEU A 469 17.54 1.23 23.07
N HIS A 470 16.35 1.84 23.13
CA HIS A 470 15.29 1.49 24.06
C HIS A 470 14.10 0.94 23.26
N ILE A 471 13.72 -0.31 23.54
CA ILE A 471 12.67 -1.05 22.85
C ILE A 471 11.68 -1.54 23.92
N TYR A 472 10.38 -1.33 23.68
CA TYR A 472 9.28 -1.57 24.64
C TYR A 472 8.18 -2.44 24.04
#